data_AF-A0AAV5X3Z5-F1
#
_entry.id   AF-A0AAV5X3Z5-F1
#
_cell.length_a   1.000
_cell.length_b   1.000
_cell.length_c   1.000
_cell.angle_alpha   90.00
_cell.angle_beta   90.00
_cell.angle_gamma   90.00
#
_symmetry.space_group_name_H-M   'P 1'
#
loop_
_entity.id
_entity.type
_entity.pdbx_description
1 polymer ?
#
loop_
_entity_poly.entity_id
_entity_poly.type
_entity_poly.pdbx_seq_one_letter_code
_entity_poly.pdbx_strand_id
1 'polypeptide(L)'
;MIQSTRELCRLLVIKVVIATVRMESHSGEQRCGNANTNVSEDCLYMNIWAPAGAYNLTVMVWLFGGGFWYGSPSLALYDDGLLAIHGNVIVVNINYRVGPFGFLYYGHDEVPGNMGLLDQQLALYWIKDHIFNFGGNPSRIVLFGESAGASSIVAHMIAPASRDLFTNGILQSGALDNRWAMDSPAHAMEKSLKLAELINCTRDGQTIRTFTMDETVSCMKEASPDALISKIWDVGTQFLEFPFAIVSRDKNFFKYKDGFKSLREGDFRDDVNIMIGINHDEGNFWNIYNLADYFNWDVQPELNRSSFYNSIDRAFHMQ
;
A
#
# COMPACT_ATOMS: atom_id res chain seq x y z
N MET A 1 47.73 -12.62 -20.73
CA MET A 1 47.03 -11.47 -20.14
C MET A 1 46.28 -10.79 -21.28
N ILE A 2 45.07 -11.17 -21.63
CA ILE A 2 43.82 -10.87 -20.92
C ILE A 2 42.87 -12.05 -21.16
N GLN A 3 42.52 -12.75 -20.08
CA GLN A 3 41.53 -13.81 -20.04
C GLN A 3 40.47 -13.35 -19.03
N SER A 4 39.19 -13.47 -19.41
CA SER A 4 38.00 -13.40 -18.54
C SER A 4 37.59 -12.05 -17.90
N THR A 5 36.59 -11.40 -18.50
CA THR A 5 35.60 -10.54 -17.81
C THR A 5 34.17 -10.77 -18.33
N ARG A 6 33.86 -11.96 -18.87
CA ARG A 6 32.52 -12.31 -19.39
C ARG A 6 31.67 -13.17 -18.44
N GLU A 7 32.08 -13.36 -17.18
CA GLU A 7 31.31 -14.15 -16.19
C GLU A 7 30.72 -13.36 -15.02
N LEU A 8 30.89 -12.03 -14.94
CA LEU A 8 30.37 -11.23 -13.82
C LEU A 8 29.01 -10.62 -14.17
N CYS A 9 28.00 -10.90 -13.32
CA CYS A 9 26.62 -10.38 -13.31
C CYS A 9 25.63 -11.01 -14.31
N ARG A 10 25.27 -12.28 -14.10
CA ARG A 10 23.97 -12.80 -14.55
C ARG A 10 22.97 -12.67 -13.40
N LEU A 11 21.96 -11.83 -13.59
CA LEU A 11 20.85 -11.64 -12.67
C LEU A 11 19.59 -12.24 -13.30
N LEU A 12 18.87 -13.07 -12.56
CA LEU A 12 17.60 -13.62 -13.02
C LEU A 12 16.47 -12.72 -12.52
N VAL A 13 15.71 -12.12 -13.46
CA VAL A 13 14.50 -11.34 -13.17
C VAL A 13 13.29 -12.12 -13.68
N ILE A 14 12.39 -12.50 -12.77
CA ILE A 14 11.19 -13.27 -13.11
C ILE A 14 9.94 -12.55 -12.62
N LYS A 15 8.96 -12.39 -13.53
CA LYS A 15 7.61 -11.94 -13.19
C LYS A 15 6.73 -13.16 -12.93
N VAL A 16 6.13 -13.24 -11.75
CA VAL A 16 5.22 -14.33 -11.35
C VAL A 16 3.81 -13.79 -11.18
N VAL A 17 2.81 -14.53 -11.64
CA VAL A 17 1.37 -14.22 -11.45
C VAL A 17 0.87 -14.97 -10.22
N ILE A 18 0.28 -14.27 -9.27
CA ILE A 18 -0.16 -14.82 -7.97
C ILE A 18 -1.68 -15.01 -7.96
N ALA A 19 -2.42 -14.15 -8.66
CA ALA A 19 -3.85 -14.27 -8.89
C ALA A 19 -4.25 -13.47 -10.15
N THR A 20 -5.30 -13.91 -10.85
CA THR A 20 -5.80 -13.28 -12.09
C THR A 20 -7.17 -12.64 -11.83
N VAL A 21 -7.32 -11.34 -12.13
CA VAL A 21 -8.64 -10.68 -12.21
C VAL A 21 -8.62 -9.78 -13.44
N ARG A 22 -9.37 -10.14 -14.48
CA ARG A 22 -9.25 -9.55 -15.83
C ARG A 22 -10.18 -8.34 -16.02
N MET A 23 -9.64 -7.17 -16.38
CA MET A 23 -10.22 -6.19 -17.32
C MET A 23 -9.22 -5.08 -17.74
N GLU A 24 -9.35 -4.59 -18.97
CA GLU A 24 -8.50 -3.59 -19.63
C GLU A 24 -9.00 -2.16 -19.37
N SER A 25 -8.10 -1.20 -19.08
CA SER A 25 -8.41 0.22 -19.25
C SER A 25 -7.22 1.00 -19.81
N HIS A 26 -7.53 1.97 -20.67
CA HIS A 26 -6.62 2.88 -21.36
C HIS A 26 -6.82 4.29 -20.78
N SER A 27 -5.84 4.82 -20.06
CA SER A 27 -5.49 6.25 -20.13
C SER A 27 -4.16 6.51 -19.44
N GLY A 28 -3.26 7.18 -20.18
CA GLY A 28 -1.90 7.48 -19.76
C GLY A 28 -1.79 8.89 -19.20
N GLU A 29 -1.60 9.01 -17.90
CA GLU A 29 -0.99 10.18 -17.27
C GLU A 29 0.01 9.72 -16.20
N GLN A 30 1.31 9.80 -16.52
CA GLN A 30 2.40 9.47 -15.60
C GLN A 30 2.58 10.62 -14.59
N ARG A 31 2.14 10.39 -13.34
CA ARG A 31 2.55 11.17 -12.17
C ARG A 31 3.72 10.47 -11.48
N CYS A 32 4.62 11.21 -10.84
CA CYS A 32 5.72 10.63 -10.05
C CYS A 32 5.17 9.64 -9.02
N GLY A 33 5.61 8.38 -9.07
CA GLY A 33 5.12 7.30 -8.19
C GLY A 33 4.01 6.41 -8.77
N ASN A 34 3.47 6.72 -9.96
CA ASN A 34 2.52 5.85 -10.65
C ASN A 34 3.23 4.75 -11.45
N ALA A 35 2.51 3.66 -11.72
CA ALA A 35 3.01 2.58 -12.56
C ALA A 35 3.54 3.11 -13.91
N ASN A 36 4.73 2.66 -14.28
CA ASN A 36 5.35 2.87 -15.61
C ASN A 36 4.96 1.77 -16.62
N THR A 37 3.91 1.00 -16.31
CA THR A 37 3.35 -0.08 -17.13
C THR A 37 1.84 0.13 -17.28
N ASN A 38 1.17 -0.64 -18.15
CA ASN A 38 -0.29 -0.56 -18.28
C ASN A 38 -0.96 -0.84 -16.92
N VAL A 39 -1.87 0.05 -16.54
CA VAL A 39 -2.69 -0.08 -15.34
C VAL A 39 -3.85 -1.03 -15.62
N SER A 40 -4.08 -1.99 -14.72
CA SER A 40 -5.17 -2.96 -14.81
C SER A 40 -5.52 -3.46 -13.41
N GLU A 41 -6.75 -3.93 -13.22
CA GLU A 41 -7.13 -4.72 -12.03
C GLU A 41 -6.45 -6.09 -12.01
N ASP A 42 -5.99 -6.58 -13.17
CA ASP A 42 -5.10 -7.73 -13.26
C ASP A 42 -3.69 -7.27 -12.88
N CYS A 43 -3.45 -7.15 -11.57
CA CYS A 43 -2.23 -6.54 -11.07
C CYS A 43 -1.46 -7.41 -10.07
N LEU A 44 -1.99 -8.56 -9.63
CA LEU A 44 -1.39 -9.39 -8.59
C LEU A 44 -0.22 -10.22 -9.11
N TYR A 45 0.89 -9.53 -9.37
CA TYR A 45 2.17 -10.05 -9.82
C TYR A 45 3.26 -9.74 -8.80
N MET A 46 4.38 -10.46 -8.87
CA MET A 46 5.62 -10.10 -8.19
C MET A 46 6.81 -10.18 -9.15
N ASN A 47 7.87 -9.45 -8.81
CA ASN A 47 9.17 -9.52 -9.47
C ASN A 47 10.19 -10.13 -8.51
N ILE A 48 11.04 -11.03 -9.01
CA ILE A 48 12.07 -11.70 -8.21
C ILE A 48 13.43 -11.43 -8.84
N TRP A 49 14.38 -10.90 -8.06
CA TRP A 49 15.79 -10.72 -8.42
C TRP A 49 16.63 -11.71 -7.62
N ALA A 50 17.28 -12.64 -8.31
CA ALA A 50 18.18 -13.62 -7.71
C ALA A 50 19.58 -13.55 -8.34
N PRO A 51 20.65 -13.38 -7.55
CA PRO A 51 22.02 -13.40 -8.07
C PRO A 51 22.38 -14.79 -8.61
N ALA A 52 23.29 -14.85 -9.58
CA ALA A 52 23.79 -16.12 -10.11
C ALA A 52 24.36 -17.01 -9.00
N GLY A 53 23.96 -18.28 -9.00
CA GLY A 53 24.41 -19.24 -7.97
C GLY A 53 23.74 -19.06 -6.61
N ALA A 54 22.61 -18.33 -6.52
CA ALA A 54 21.83 -18.21 -5.30
C ALA A 54 21.52 -19.58 -4.69
N TYR A 55 21.88 -19.75 -3.42
CA TYR A 55 21.59 -20.94 -2.65
C TYR A 55 21.41 -20.58 -1.18
N ASN A 56 20.25 -20.94 -0.63
CA ASN A 56 19.90 -20.72 0.77
C ASN A 56 20.06 -19.26 1.25
N LEU A 57 19.77 -18.28 0.37
CA LEU A 57 19.95 -16.86 0.65
C LEU A 57 18.78 -16.25 1.45
N THR A 58 19.05 -15.16 2.18
CA THR A 58 18.00 -14.32 2.76
C THR A 58 17.10 -13.77 1.65
N VAL A 59 15.80 -13.72 1.91
CA VAL A 59 14.80 -13.16 1.00
C VAL A 59 14.29 -11.84 1.58
N MET A 60 14.52 -10.75 0.88
CA MET A 60 13.99 -9.43 1.20
C MET A 60 12.75 -9.16 0.36
N VAL A 61 11.62 -8.89 0.99
CA VAL A 61 10.33 -8.66 0.33
C VAL A 61 9.94 -7.20 0.46
N TRP A 62 9.89 -6.49 -0.67
CA TRP A 62 9.56 -5.07 -0.73
C TRP A 62 8.05 -4.84 -0.73
N LEU A 63 7.60 -4.02 0.22
CA LEU A 63 6.26 -3.46 0.25
C LEU A 63 6.36 -1.97 -0.10
N PHE A 64 5.87 -1.59 -1.28
CA PHE A 64 5.94 -0.20 -1.73
C PHE A 64 5.07 0.74 -0.91
N GLY A 65 5.40 2.03 -0.89
CA GLY A 65 4.60 3.10 -0.28
C GLY A 65 3.60 3.74 -1.25
N GLY A 66 2.89 4.78 -0.81
CA GLY A 66 1.93 5.51 -1.64
C GLY A 66 0.57 5.74 -0.99
N GLY A 67 0.55 5.94 0.33
CA GLY A 67 -0.65 6.27 1.09
C GLY A 67 -1.83 5.30 0.92
N PHE A 68 -1.54 4.05 0.55
CA PHE A 68 -2.53 3.01 0.19
C PHE A 68 -3.42 3.32 -1.01
N TRP A 69 -3.22 4.41 -1.76
CA TRP A 69 -4.05 4.79 -2.92
C TRP A 69 -3.30 4.79 -4.25
N TYR A 70 -1.97 4.75 -4.24
CA TYR A 70 -1.12 4.58 -5.43
C TYR A 70 0.15 3.79 -5.10
N GLY A 71 0.98 3.57 -6.12
CA GLY A 71 2.26 2.87 -6.02
C GLY A 71 2.34 1.70 -6.99
N SER A 72 3.55 1.20 -7.25
CA SER A 72 3.78 0.02 -8.07
C SER A 72 5.17 -0.55 -7.84
N PRO A 73 5.34 -1.90 -7.79
CA PRO A 73 6.66 -2.53 -7.77
C PRO A 73 7.39 -2.39 -9.12
N SER A 74 6.75 -1.86 -10.16
CA SER A 74 7.34 -1.65 -11.49
C SER A 74 8.17 -0.36 -11.60
N LEU A 75 8.09 0.53 -10.60
CA LEU A 75 8.84 1.79 -10.59
C LEU A 75 10.34 1.53 -10.70
N ALA A 76 11.03 2.30 -11.54
CA ALA A 76 12.48 2.18 -11.72
C ALA A 76 13.27 2.45 -10.44
N LEU A 77 12.68 3.17 -9.48
CA LEU A 77 13.21 3.36 -8.14
C LEU A 77 13.42 2.03 -7.38
N TYR A 78 12.64 1.00 -7.72
CA TYR A 78 12.64 -0.31 -7.09
C TYR A 78 13.22 -1.39 -8.02
N ASP A 79 14.13 -1.03 -8.93
CA ASP A 79 14.94 -2.02 -9.64
C ASP A 79 16.06 -2.50 -8.70
N ASP A 80 15.73 -3.51 -7.90
CA ASP A 80 16.56 -4.00 -6.80
C ASP A 80 17.66 -4.97 -7.25
N GLY A 81 18.03 -4.96 -8.53
CA GLY A 81 19.09 -5.81 -9.03
C GLY A 81 20.45 -5.54 -8.38
N LEU A 82 20.76 -4.28 -8.09
CA LEU A 82 21.98 -3.91 -7.37
C LEU A 82 21.95 -4.38 -5.92
N LEU A 83 20.80 -4.28 -5.25
CA LEU A 83 20.63 -4.76 -3.88
C LEU A 83 20.81 -6.28 -3.81
N ALA A 84 20.21 -7.02 -4.75
CA ALA A 84 20.36 -8.48 -4.84
C ALA A 84 21.83 -8.91 -5.02
N ILE A 85 22.57 -8.22 -5.90
CA ILE A 85 23.98 -8.54 -6.19
C ILE A 85 24.89 -8.14 -5.03
N HIS A 86 24.82 -6.89 -4.56
CA HIS A 86 25.74 -6.38 -3.53
C HIS A 86 25.43 -6.90 -2.13
N GLY A 87 24.14 -7.07 -1.80
CA GLY A 87 23.71 -7.65 -0.54
C GLY A 87 23.86 -9.17 -0.49
N ASN A 88 24.05 -9.83 -1.65
CA ASN A 88 24.00 -11.29 -1.78
C ASN A 88 22.71 -11.87 -1.17
N VAL A 89 21.58 -11.30 -1.60
CA VAL A 89 20.22 -11.62 -1.16
C VAL A 89 19.31 -11.84 -2.36
N ILE A 90 18.17 -12.49 -2.14
CA ILE A 90 17.06 -12.45 -3.10
C ILE A 90 16.16 -11.29 -2.74
N VAL A 91 15.79 -10.48 -3.73
CA VAL A 91 14.82 -9.41 -3.55
C VAL A 91 13.52 -9.78 -4.27
N VAL A 92 12.39 -9.60 -3.62
CA VAL A 92 11.06 -9.85 -4.16
C VAL A 92 10.20 -8.61 -3.99
N ASN A 93 9.71 -8.05 -5.09
CA ASN A 93 8.81 -6.89 -5.03
C ASN A 93 7.41 -7.37 -5.41
N ILE A 94 6.46 -7.20 -4.50
CA ILE A 94 5.10 -7.69 -4.68
C ILE A 94 4.17 -6.55 -5.07
N ASN A 95 3.19 -6.85 -5.93
CA ASN A 95 2.08 -5.95 -6.17
C ASN A 95 0.90 -6.28 -5.26
N TYR A 96 0.16 -5.25 -4.84
CA TYR A 96 -1.07 -5.41 -4.07
C TYR A 96 -2.07 -4.32 -4.44
N ARG A 97 -3.37 -4.60 -4.28
CA ARG A 97 -4.41 -3.63 -4.63
C ARG A 97 -4.37 -2.40 -3.73
N VAL A 98 -4.59 -1.23 -4.33
CA VAL A 98 -4.62 0.09 -3.68
C VAL A 98 -5.97 0.77 -3.89
N GLY A 99 -6.21 1.86 -3.16
CA GLY A 99 -7.40 2.69 -3.26
C GLY A 99 -8.67 1.90 -2.92
N PRO A 100 -9.81 2.20 -3.57
CA PRO A 100 -11.04 1.46 -3.32
C PRO A 100 -10.92 -0.04 -3.66
N PHE A 101 -10.07 -0.43 -4.62
CA PHE A 101 -9.88 -1.84 -4.97
C PHE A 101 -9.22 -2.67 -3.86
N GLY A 102 -8.39 -2.03 -3.03
CA GLY A 102 -7.69 -2.68 -1.92
C GLY A 102 -8.34 -2.47 -0.56
N PHE A 103 -9.04 -1.36 -0.36
CA PHE A 103 -9.35 -0.86 0.98
C PHE A 103 -10.79 -0.34 1.16
N LEU A 104 -11.68 -0.53 0.18
CA LEU A 104 -13.11 -0.27 0.36
C LEU A 104 -13.71 -1.15 1.47
N TYR A 105 -14.61 -0.58 2.27
CA TYR A 105 -15.20 -1.27 3.43
C TYR A 105 -16.69 -0.97 3.58
N TYR A 106 -17.51 -2.03 3.57
CA TYR A 106 -18.95 -1.91 3.84
C TYR A 106 -19.41 -2.74 5.05
N GLY A 107 -18.50 -3.35 5.79
CA GLY A 107 -18.88 -4.35 6.81
C GLY A 107 -19.71 -5.50 6.24
N HIS A 108 -19.70 -5.65 4.91
CA HIS A 108 -20.42 -6.65 4.14
C HIS A 108 -19.48 -7.81 3.83
N ASP A 109 -20.02 -9.03 3.70
CA ASP A 109 -19.19 -10.22 3.57
C ASP A 109 -18.31 -10.21 2.32
N GLU A 110 -18.80 -9.58 1.25
CA GLU A 110 -18.11 -9.43 -0.04
C GLU A 110 -17.16 -8.23 -0.09
N VAL A 111 -17.33 -7.24 0.80
CA VAL A 111 -16.49 -6.04 0.88
C VAL A 111 -16.02 -5.85 2.33
N PRO A 112 -15.17 -6.78 2.82
CA PRO A 112 -14.78 -6.85 4.22
C PRO A 112 -13.66 -5.86 4.60
N GLY A 113 -13.11 -5.12 3.63
CA GLY A 113 -11.90 -4.30 3.81
C GLY A 113 -10.61 -5.09 3.75
N ASN A 114 -9.49 -4.37 3.74
CA ASN A 114 -8.12 -4.92 3.83
C ASN A 114 -7.74 -5.94 2.74
N MET A 115 -8.36 -5.87 1.57
CA MET A 115 -8.02 -6.75 0.44
C MET A 115 -6.58 -6.55 -0.02
N GLY A 116 -6.06 -5.32 0.00
CA GLY A 116 -4.64 -5.05 -0.30
C GLY A 116 -3.68 -5.74 0.68
N LEU A 117 -4.01 -5.81 1.96
CA LEU A 117 -3.20 -6.55 2.95
C LEU A 117 -3.32 -8.07 2.77
N LEU A 118 -4.49 -8.57 2.37
CA LEU A 118 -4.68 -9.97 2.02
C LEU A 118 -3.90 -10.36 0.76
N ASP A 119 -3.76 -9.45 -0.21
CA ASP A 119 -2.91 -9.65 -1.38
C ASP A 119 -1.43 -9.78 -0.97
N GLN A 120 -0.96 -8.89 -0.08
CA GLN A 120 0.38 -8.98 0.48
C GLN A 120 0.58 -10.30 1.23
N GLN A 121 -0.39 -10.70 2.07
CA GLN A 121 -0.33 -11.96 2.80
C GLN A 121 -0.30 -13.19 1.86
N LEU A 122 -1.11 -13.18 0.80
CA LEU A 122 -1.10 -14.24 -0.22
C LEU A 122 0.27 -14.34 -0.92
N ALA A 123 0.85 -13.21 -1.29
CA ALA A 123 2.19 -13.18 -1.88
C ALA A 123 3.25 -13.72 -0.90
N LEU A 124 3.14 -13.42 0.39
CA LEU A 124 4.04 -13.95 1.41
C LEU A 124 3.90 -15.47 1.61
N TYR A 125 2.68 -16.01 1.56
CA TYR A 125 2.47 -17.46 1.51
C TYR A 125 3.16 -18.07 0.28
N TRP A 126 2.95 -17.49 -0.90
CA TRP A 126 3.59 -17.95 -2.13
C TRP A 126 5.12 -17.93 -2.03
N ILE A 127 5.69 -16.84 -1.51
CA ILE A 127 7.14 -16.70 -1.32
C ILE A 127 7.63 -17.79 -0.36
N LYS A 128 6.96 -17.99 0.77
CA LYS A 128 7.34 -19.02 1.74
C LYS A 128 7.32 -20.43 1.13
N ASP A 129 6.35 -20.71 0.27
CA ASP A 129 6.16 -22.03 -0.33
C ASP A 129 7.04 -22.27 -1.57
N HIS A 130 7.54 -21.23 -2.23
CA HIS A 130 8.18 -21.38 -3.55
C HIS A 130 9.56 -20.75 -3.70
N ILE A 131 9.98 -19.83 -2.83
CA ILE A 131 11.22 -19.06 -3.04
C ILE A 131 12.49 -19.92 -3.01
N PHE A 132 12.42 -21.12 -2.44
CA PHE A 132 13.52 -22.09 -2.49
C PHE A 132 13.92 -22.48 -3.92
N ASN A 133 12.99 -22.46 -4.87
CA ASN A 133 13.26 -22.73 -6.29
C ASN A 133 14.15 -21.65 -6.94
N PHE A 134 14.23 -20.47 -6.31
CA PHE A 134 15.05 -19.34 -6.74
C PHE A 134 16.35 -19.24 -5.93
N GLY A 135 16.62 -20.21 -5.04
CA GLY A 135 17.78 -20.21 -4.15
C GLY A 135 17.54 -19.48 -2.82
N GLY A 136 16.30 -19.13 -2.49
CA GLY A 136 15.94 -18.43 -1.25
C GLY A 136 15.72 -19.38 -0.08
N ASN A 137 15.95 -18.90 1.13
CA ASN A 137 15.61 -19.62 2.36
C ASN A 137 14.25 -19.13 2.88
N PRO A 138 13.20 -19.97 2.89
CA PRO A 138 11.86 -19.57 3.34
C PRO A 138 11.77 -19.30 4.85
N SER A 139 12.78 -19.69 5.64
CA SER A 139 12.90 -19.35 7.06
C SER A 139 13.64 -18.04 7.31
N ARG A 140 14.16 -17.37 6.27
CA ARG A 140 14.91 -16.10 6.37
C ARG A 140 14.27 -15.03 5.49
N ILE A 141 12.99 -14.80 5.70
CA ILE A 141 12.23 -13.75 5.03
C ILE A 141 12.28 -12.47 5.87
N VAL A 142 12.64 -11.36 5.23
CA VAL A 142 12.69 -10.01 5.78
C VAL A 142 11.72 -9.15 4.99
N LEU A 143 10.77 -8.50 5.67
CA LEU A 143 9.94 -7.48 5.02
C LEU A 143 10.68 -6.15 5.10
N PHE A 144 10.67 -5.38 4.02
CA PHE A 144 11.14 -4.01 4.02
C PHE A 144 10.20 -3.15 3.20
N GLY A 145 9.97 -1.91 3.65
CA GLY A 145 8.97 -1.06 3.03
C GLY A 145 9.09 0.38 3.48
N GLU A 146 8.50 1.26 2.69
CA GLU A 146 8.48 2.71 2.92
C GLU A 146 7.04 3.22 3.04
N SER A 147 6.83 4.23 3.89
CA SER A 147 5.53 4.88 4.09
C SER A 147 4.39 3.87 4.39
N ALA A 148 3.39 3.76 3.52
CA ALA A 148 2.29 2.80 3.62
C ALA A 148 2.78 1.34 3.63
N GLY A 149 3.87 1.03 2.92
CA GLY A 149 4.52 -0.27 2.95
C GLY A 149 5.14 -0.59 4.30
N ALA A 150 5.80 0.39 4.94
CA ALA A 150 6.32 0.26 6.31
C ALA A 150 5.17 0.03 7.31
N SER A 151 4.06 0.76 7.16
CA SER A 151 2.85 0.58 7.97
C SER A 151 2.25 -0.82 7.80
N SER A 152 2.31 -1.37 6.58
CA SER A 152 1.86 -2.73 6.28
C SER A 152 2.67 -3.80 7.03
N ILE A 153 3.98 -3.59 7.22
CA ILE A 153 4.82 -4.51 8.02
C ILE A 153 4.29 -4.64 9.44
N VAL A 154 3.95 -3.51 10.09
CA VAL A 154 3.37 -3.52 11.43
C VAL A 154 1.99 -4.19 11.44
N ALA A 155 1.17 -3.98 10.39
CA ALA A 155 -0.10 -4.68 10.25
C ALA A 155 0.09 -6.21 10.17
N HIS A 156 1.12 -6.68 9.44
CA HIS A 156 1.50 -8.08 9.41
C HIS A 156 2.02 -8.61 10.75
N MET A 157 2.62 -7.78 11.61
CA MET A 157 3.02 -8.19 12.97
C MET A 157 1.80 -8.42 13.89
N ILE A 158 0.69 -7.73 13.65
CA ILE A 158 -0.57 -7.91 14.40
C ILE A 158 -1.37 -9.11 13.87
N ALA A 159 -1.41 -9.28 12.55
CA ALA A 159 -2.24 -10.27 11.87
C ALA A 159 -1.85 -11.72 12.23
N PRO A 160 -2.76 -12.51 12.82
CA PRO A 160 -2.44 -13.89 13.23
C PRO A 160 -1.97 -14.79 12.08
N ALA A 161 -2.55 -14.63 10.89
CA ALA A 161 -2.22 -15.43 9.71
C ALA A 161 -0.91 -15.00 9.02
N SER A 162 -0.25 -13.94 9.49
CA SER A 162 1.06 -13.50 9.00
C SER A 162 2.21 -13.96 9.91
N ARG A 163 1.90 -14.56 11.06
CA ARG A 163 2.87 -14.81 12.13
C ARG A 163 4.11 -15.56 11.67
N ASP A 164 3.96 -16.60 10.88
CA ASP A 164 5.12 -17.42 10.47
C ASP A 164 5.68 -17.02 9.10
N LEU A 165 5.25 -15.90 8.51
CA LEU A 165 5.60 -15.56 7.12
C LEU A 165 6.91 -14.79 6.99
N PHE A 166 7.42 -14.20 8.08
CA PHE A 166 8.64 -13.40 8.08
C PHE A 166 9.28 -13.34 9.47
N THR A 167 10.54 -12.94 9.51
CA THR A 167 11.37 -12.95 10.74
C THR A 167 11.93 -11.59 11.12
N ASN A 168 12.08 -10.67 10.15
CA ASN A 168 12.60 -9.34 10.40
C ASN A 168 11.84 -8.29 9.57
N GLY A 169 11.84 -7.04 10.04
CA GLY A 169 11.19 -5.90 9.39
C GLY A 169 12.12 -4.70 9.27
N ILE A 170 12.12 -4.01 8.13
CA ILE A 170 12.77 -2.71 7.93
C ILE A 170 11.71 -1.69 7.55
N LEU A 171 11.49 -0.69 8.41
CA LEU A 171 10.40 0.27 8.32
C LEU A 171 10.98 1.66 8.04
N GLN A 172 10.76 2.16 6.83
CA GLN A 172 11.24 3.46 6.39
C GLN A 172 10.08 4.46 6.40
N SER A 173 10.13 5.45 7.29
CA SER A 173 9.21 6.61 7.26
C SER A 173 7.72 6.26 7.34
N GLY A 174 7.37 5.22 8.09
CA GLY A 174 5.98 4.84 8.31
C GLY A 174 5.77 3.92 9.51
N ALA A 175 4.68 4.16 10.22
CA ALA A 175 4.19 3.36 11.33
C ALA A 175 2.67 3.22 11.23
N LEU A 176 2.13 2.14 11.78
CA LEU A 176 0.69 1.90 11.73
C LEU A 176 -0.11 2.84 12.66
N ASP A 177 0.54 3.50 13.62
CA ASP A 177 -0.09 4.50 14.48
C ASP A 177 -0.19 5.90 13.82
N ASN A 178 0.43 6.10 12.64
CA ASN A 178 0.22 7.30 11.86
C ASN A 178 -1.28 7.51 11.59
N ARG A 179 -1.78 8.73 11.77
CA ARG A 179 -3.21 9.06 11.59
C ARG A 179 -3.77 8.67 10.22
N TRP A 180 -2.94 8.69 9.20
CA TRP A 180 -3.31 8.35 7.82
C TRP A 180 -3.28 6.84 7.53
N ALA A 181 -2.71 6.03 8.42
CA ALA A 181 -2.42 4.63 8.13
C ALA A 181 -3.62 3.70 8.37
N MET A 182 -4.52 4.06 9.30
CA MET A 182 -5.71 3.27 9.62
C MET A 182 -6.96 4.12 9.81
N ASP A 183 -8.09 3.58 9.37
CA ASP A 183 -9.42 4.09 9.67
C ASP A 183 -10.14 3.17 10.68
N SER A 184 -11.01 3.76 11.50
CA SER A 184 -12.01 2.94 12.21
C SER A 184 -12.99 2.31 11.21
N PRO A 185 -13.62 1.16 11.51
CA PRO A 185 -14.63 0.59 10.63
C PRO A 185 -15.77 1.56 10.27
N ALA A 186 -16.16 2.43 11.21
CA ALA A 186 -17.19 3.44 10.96
C ALA A 186 -16.73 4.49 9.95
N HIS A 187 -15.52 5.02 10.13
CA HIS A 187 -14.95 6.05 9.24
C HIS A 187 -14.65 5.50 7.84
N ALA A 188 -14.12 4.27 7.76
CA ALA A 188 -13.91 3.59 6.48
C ALA A 188 -15.23 3.36 5.72
N MET A 189 -16.30 3.00 6.44
CA MET A 189 -17.64 2.82 5.87
C MET A 189 -18.23 4.14 5.38
N GLU A 190 -18.06 5.23 6.14
CA GLU A 190 -18.50 6.57 5.73
C GLU A 190 -17.87 6.98 4.40
N LYS A 191 -16.54 6.90 4.28
CA LYS A 191 -15.82 7.21 3.03
C LYS A 191 -16.24 6.29 1.88
N SER A 192 -16.45 5.01 2.15
CA SER A 192 -16.88 4.02 1.14
C SER A 192 -18.30 4.27 0.62
N LEU A 193 -19.23 4.66 1.51
CA LEU A 193 -20.59 5.05 1.13
C LEU A 193 -20.59 6.38 0.38
N LYS A 194 -19.70 7.30 0.77
CA LYS A 194 -19.57 8.58 0.08
C LYS A 194 -19.10 8.41 -1.36
N LEU A 195 -18.12 7.53 -1.60
CA LEU A 195 -17.70 7.19 -2.95
C LEU A 195 -18.86 6.59 -3.76
N ALA A 196 -19.63 5.67 -3.15
CA ALA A 196 -20.79 5.09 -3.80
C ALA A 196 -21.86 6.14 -4.16
N GLU A 197 -22.10 7.14 -3.33
CA GLU A 197 -22.94 8.30 -3.67
C GLU A 197 -22.41 9.08 -4.87
N LEU A 198 -21.11 9.37 -4.89
CA LEU A 198 -20.47 10.18 -5.93
C LEU A 198 -20.52 9.54 -7.33
N ILE A 199 -20.66 8.22 -7.38
CA ILE A 199 -20.80 7.46 -8.64
C ILE A 199 -22.24 6.97 -8.89
N ASN A 200 -23.21 7.44 -8.09
CA ASN A 200 -24.64 7.10 -8.17
C ASN A 200 -24.98 5.62 -7.86
N CYS A 201 -24.19 4.94 -7.02
CA CYS A 201 -24.45 3.57 -6.55
C CYS A 201 -25.23 3.48 -5.22
N THR A 202 -25.83 4.58 -4.77
CA THR A 202 -26.64 4.62 -3.54
C THR A 202 -27.98 5.36 -3.68
N ARG A 203 -28.25 6.00 -4.82
CA ARG A 203 -29.50 6.74 -5.09
C ARG A 203 -29.82 6.75 -6.59
N ASP A 204 -31.09 6.60 -6.94
CA ASP A 204 -31.63 6.99 -8.26
C ASP A 204 -32.39 8.31 -8.12
N GLY A 205 -32.10 9.26 -9.01
CA GLY A 205 -32.25 10.70 -8.81
C GLY A 205 -33.66 11.26 -8.59
N GLN A 206 -34.73 10.45 -8.58
CA GLN A 206 -36.12 10.98 -8.50
C GLN A 206 -37.17 10.13 -7.76
N THR A 207 -36.87 8.91 -7.30
CA THR A 207 -37.78 8.15 -6.40
C THR A 207 -36.99 7.57 -5.23
N ILE A 208 -37.61 7.53 -4.04
CA ILE A 208 -37.02 6.98 -2.82
C ILE A 208 -36.86 5.45 -2.99
N ARG A 209 -35.83 5.03 -3.71
CA ARG A 209 -35.29 3.67 -3.64
C ARG A 209 -33.99 3.77 -2.85
N THR A 210 -34.07 3.44 -1.58
CA THR A 210 -32.89 3.18 -0.77
C THR A 210 -32.27 1.90 -1.27
N PHE A 211 -31.04 1.96 -1.80
CA PHE A 211 -30.29 0.76 -2.17
C PHE A 211 -30.04 -0.06 -0.89
N THR A 212 -30.27 -1.37 -0.97
CA THR A 212 -29.72 -2.33 -0.01
C THR A 212 -28.20 -2.39 -0.16
N MET A 213 -27.50 -2.89 0.87
CA MET A 213 -26.05 -3.03 0.78
C MET A 213 -25.63 -3.95 -0.39
N ASP A 214 -26.40 -5.00 -0.66
CA ASP A 214 -26.17 -5.90 -1.79
C ASP A 214 -26.28 -5.20 -3.14
N GLU A 215 -27.27 -4.33 -3.31
CA GLU A 215 -27.46 -3.53 -4.52
C GLU A 215 -26.32 -2.51 -4.69
N THR A 216 -25.89 -1.85 -3.61
CA THR A 216 -24.74 -0.95 -3.65
C THR A 216 -23.46 -1.70 -4.01
N VAL A 217 -23.18 -2.85 -3.39
CA VAL A 217 -22.01 -3.69 -3.71
C VAL A 217 -22.05 -4.14 -5.17
N SER A 218 -23.21 -4.54 -5.68
CA SER A 218 -23.37 -4.95 -7.07
C SER A 218 -23.09 -3.80 -8.04
N CYS A 219 -23.64 -2.62 -7.78
CA CYS A 219 -23.37 -1.42 -8.58
C CYS A 219 -21.89 -1.02 -8.55
N MET A 220 -21.25 -1.05 -7.38
CA MET A 220 -19.82 -0.72 -7.23
C MET A 220 -18.90 -1.66 -8.01
N LYS A 221 -19.28 -2.94 -8.16
CA LYS A 221 -18.53 -3.92 -8.97
C LYS A 221 -18.69 -3.72 -10.48
N GLU A 222 -19.82 -3.18 -10.91
CA GLU A 222 -20.10 -2.87 -12.31
C GLU A 222 -19.54 -1.51 -12.74
N ALA A 223 -19.21 -0.64 -11.78
CA ALA A 223 -18.60 0.66 -12.04
C ALA A 223 -17.24 0.50 -12.74
N SER A 224 -16.97 1.37 -13.71
CA SER A 224 -15.65 1.37 -14.36
C SER A 224 -14.56 1.82 -13.38
N PRO A 225 -13.32 1.31 -13.51
CA PRO A 225 -12.22 1.75 -12.67
C PRO A 225 -12.01 3.28 -12.70
N ASP A 226 -12.16 3.89 -13.86
CA ASP A 226 -12.01 5.35 -14.03
C ASP A 226 -13.09 6.14 -13.26
N ALA A 227 -14.33 5.64 -13.20
CA ALA A 227 -15.40 6.27 -12.42
C ALA A 227 -15.08 6.25 -10.92
N LEU A 228 -14.50 5.15 -10.42
CA LEU A 228 -14.05 5.03 -9.04
C LEU A 228 -12.88 5.97 -8.76
N ILE A 229 -11.82 5.88 -9.57
CA ILE A 229 -10.56 6.62 -9.36
C ILE A 229 -10.77 8.13 -9.45
N SER A 230 -11.58 8.60 -10.40
CA SER A 230 -11.84 10.03 -10.59
C SER A 230 -12.56 10.70 -9.40
N LYS A 231 -13.14 9.91 -8.49
CA LYS A 231 -13.92 10.38 -7.34
C LYS A 231 -13.29 10.10 -5.98
N ILE A 232 -12.14 9.44 -5.90
CA ILE A 232 -11.56 9.02 -4.61
C ILE A 232 -11.25 10.19 -3.68
N TRP A 233 -10.86 11.35 -4.21
CA TRP A 233 -10.53 12.53 -3.39
C TRP A 233 -11.74 13.39 -3.03
N ASP A 234 -12.90 13.12 -3.63
CA ASP A 234 -14.15 13.85 -3.36
C ASP A 234 -14.88 13.30 -2.10
N VAL A 235 -14.30 12.30 -1.42
CA VAL A 235 -14.90 11.63 -0.25
C VAL A 235 -14.81 12.41 1.06
N GLY A 236 -14.15 13.58 1.06
CA GLY A 236 -14.07 14.47 2.23
C GLY A 236 -12.93 14.13 3.18
N THR A 237 -11.69 14.10 2.69
CA THR A 237 -10.48 13.87 3.49
C THR A 237 -10.03 15.10 4.27
N GLN A 238 -9.46 14.89 5.44
CA GLN A 238 -8.80 15.91 6.26
C GLN A 238 -7.33 16.13 5.88
N PHE A 239 -6.66 17.06 6.57
CA PHE A 239 -5.22 17.29 6.40
C PHE A 239 -4.44 16.01 6.71
N LEU A 240 -3.58 15.59 5.77
CA LEU A 240 -2.84 14.32 5.87
C LEU A 240 -3.76 13.13 6.14
N GLU A 241 -4.89 13.06 5.46
CA GLU A 241 -5.76 11.88 5.44
C GLU A 241 -5.85 11.33 4.02
N PHE A 242 -5.78 10.01 3.87
CA PHE A 242 -5.95 9.33 2.59
C PHE A 242 -7.38 8.80 2.43
N PRO A 243 -7.91 8.78 1.20
CA PRO A 243 -9.31 8.45 0.97
C PRO A 243 -9.65 7.00 1.36
N PHE A 244 -8.71 6.08 1.14
CA PHE A 244 -8.83 4.68 1.53
C PHE A 244 -7.51 4.19 2.10
N ALA A 245 -7.56 3.66 3.33
CA ALA A 245 -6.42 3.12 4.07
C ALA A 245 -6.83 1.81 4.77
N ILE A 246 -5.94 1.26 5.61
CA ILE A 246 -6.21 0.02 6.34
C ILE A 246 -7.44 0.22 7.25
N VAL A 247 -8.40 -0.70 7.19
CA VAL A 247 -9.48 -0.77 8.17
C VAL A 247 -8.92 -1.40 9.43
N SER A 248 -8.91 -0.67 10.54
CA SER A 248 -8.30 -1.12 11.81
C SER A 248 -8.86 -2.43 12.37
N ARG A 249 -10.05 -2.86 11.95
CA ARG A 249 -10.66 -4.11 12.39
C ARG A 249 -11.47 -4.75 11.26
N ASP A 250 -11.11 -5.98 10.91
CA ASP A 250 -11.83 -6.77 9.92
C ASP A 250 -11.84 -8.26 10.29
N LYS A 251 -12.72 -9.05 9.63
CA LYS A 251 -12.88 -10.49 9.89
C LYS A 251 -11.77 -11.36 9.31
N ASN A 252 -11.07 -10.89 8.28
CA ASN A 252 -10.19 -11.69 7.44
C ASN A 252 -8.72 -11.53 7.82
N PHE A 253 -8.16 -10.32 7.73
CA PHE A 253 -6.75 -10.04 7.94
C PHE A 253 -6.42 -9.93 9.44
N PHE A 254 -7.12 -9.05 10.18
CA PHE A 254 -6.91 -8.90 11.62
C PHE A 254 -7.63 -9.94 12.48
N LYS A 255 -8.50 -10.78 11.92
CA LYS A 255 -9.29 -11.80 12.66
C LYS A 255 -10.01 -11.19 13.87
N TYR A 256 -10.70 -10.08 13.65
CA TYR A 256 -11.45 -9.29 14.65
C TYR A 256 -10.61 -8.56 15.70
N LYS A 257 -9.27 -8.68 15.67
CA LYS A 257 -8.41 -7.76 16.40
C LYS A 257 -8.60 -6.34 15.89
N ASP A 258 -8.42 -5.39 16.79
CA ASP A 258 -8.41 -3.97 16.46
C ASP A 258 -6.95 -3.48 16.45
N GLY A 259 -6.49 -2.95 15.34
CA GLY A 259 -5.11 -2.51 15.13
C GLY A 259 -4.70 -1.42 16.12
N PHE A 260 -5.57 -0.42 16.37
CA PHE A 260 -5.30 0.62 17.36
C PHE A 260 -5.16 0.04 18.77
N LYS A 261 -6.05 -0.88 19.14
CA LYS A 261 -5.99 -1.57 20.44
C LYS A 261 -4.75 -2.45 20.55
N SER A 262 -4.42 -3.19 19.49
CA SER A 262 -3.27 -4.10 19.45
C SER A 262 -1.96 -3.35 19.65
N LEU A 263 -1.80 -2.19 19.02
CA LEU A 263 -0.63 -1.32 19.20
C LEU A 263 -0.53 -0.78 20.65
N ARG A 264 -1.65 -0.31 21.22
CA ARG A 264 -1.66 0.24 22.60
C ARG A 264 -1.42 -0.81 23.67
N GLU A 265 -1.91 -2.03 23.48
CA GLU A 265 -1.87 -3.10 24.47
C GLU A 265 -0.70 -4.07 24.29
N GLY A 266 0.07 -3.94 23.20
CA GLY A 266 1.17 -4.86 22.91
C GLY A 266 0.72 -6.20 22.33
N ASP A 267 -0.48 -6.31 21.76
CA ASP A 267 -1.01 -7.55 21.17
C ASP A 267 -0.57 -7.76 19.71
N PHE A 268 0.74 -7.80 19.52
CA PHE A 268 1.42 -8.07 18.25
C PHE A 268 2.63 -9.00 18.47
N ARG A 269 3.24 -9.48 17.38
CA ARG A 269 4.47 -10.27 17.46
C ARG A 269 5.64 -9.43 17.98
N ASP A 270 6.26 -9.88 19.06
CA ASP A 270 7.46 -9.29 19.69
C ASP A 270 8.76 -10.04 19.34
N ASP A 271 8.67 -11.14 18.61
CA ASP A 271 9.76 -12.00 18.14
C ASP A 271 10.28 -11.62 16.74
N VAL A 272 10.06 -10.37 16.31
CA VAL A 272 10.53 -9.81 15.02
C VAL A 272 11.61 -8.77 15.29
N ASN A 273 12.80 -8.92 14.72
CA ASN A 273 13.77 -7.83 14.77
C ASN A 273 13.34 -6.71 13.81
N ILE A 274 13.33 -5.48 14.30
CA ILE A 274 12.91 -4.31 13.54
C ILE A 274 14.07 -3.31 13.41
N MET A 275 14.22 -2.75 12.21
CA MET A 275 15.02 -1.57 11.93
C MET A 275 14.07 -0.48 11.48
N ILE A 276 14.03 0.64 12.21
CA ILE A 276 13.11 1.76 11.91
C ILE A 276 13.93 3.03 11.68
N GLY A 277 13.55 3.81 10.67
CA GLY A 277 14.15 5.10 10.39
C GLY A 277 13.14 6.10 9.86
N ILE A 278 13.44 7.39 10.03
CA ILE A 278 12.70 8.52 9.46
C ILE A 278 13.70 9.49 8.82
N ASN A 279 13.22 10.31 7.89
CA ASN A 279 13.98 11.41 7.32
C ASN A 279 13.81 12.69 8.16
N HIS A 280 14.73 13.65 7.99
CA HIS A 280 14.70 14.91 8.72
C HIS A 280 13.46 15.77 8.42
N ASP A 281 13.00 15.78 7.16
CA ASP A 281 12.01 16.73 6.64
C ASP A 281 10.74 16.09 6.05
N GLU A 282 10.19 15.05 6.70
CA GLU A 282 9.04 14.26 6.21
C GLU A 282 7.83 15.10 5.78
N GLY A 283 7.53 16.17 6.52
CA GLY A 283 6.35 17.01 6.29
C GLY A 283 6.42 17.88 5.03
N ASN A 284 7.62 18.17 4.53
CA ASN A 284 7.80 19.14 3.45
C ASN A 284 7.12 18.70 2.14
N PHE A 285 7.19 17.40 1.82
CA PHE A 285 6.51 16.85 0.65
C PHE A 285 5.00 17.08 0.71
N TRP A 286 4.39 16.87 1.88
CA TRP A 286 2.95 16.94 2.07
C TRP A 286 2.40 18.36 2.19
N ASN A 287 3.21 19.32 2.63
CA ASN A 287 2.84 20.73 2.64
C ASN A 287 2.49 21.23 1.25
N ILE A 288 3.19 20.77 0.21
CA ILE A 288 2.92 21.18 -1.17
C ILE A 288 1.51 20.76 -1.61
N TYR A 289 1.03 19.59 -1.18
CA TYR A 289 -0.29 19.09 -1.56
C TYR A 289 -1.41 19.63 -0.66
N ASN A 290 -1.18 19.70 0.64
CA ASN A 290 -2.22 20.05 1.61
C ASN A 290 -2.30 21.56 1.88
N LEU A 291 -1.24 22.30 1.56
CA LEU A 291 -1.09 23.74 1.77
C LEU A 291 -0.68 24.42 0.46
N ALA A 292 -1.17 23.91 -0.69
CA ALA A 292 -0.84 24.43 -2.02
C ALA A 292 -1.10 25.94 -2.17
N ASP A 293 -2.13 26.47 -1.48
CA ASP A 293 -2.45 27.90 -1.44
C ASP A 293 -1.32 28.75 -0.83
N TYR A 294 -0.45 28.13 -0.03
CA TYR A 294 0.65 28.77 0.70
C TYR A 294 2.03 28.44 0.13
N PHE A 295 2.18 27.32 -0.58
CA PHE A 295 3.45 26.83 -1.11
C PHE A 295 3.34 26.52 -2.61
N ASN A 296 3.25 27.58 -3.44
CA ASN A 296 3.24 27.46 -4.91
C ASN A 296 4.67 27.33 -5.47
N TRP A 297 4.82 26.59 -6.57
CA TRP A 297 6.09 26.27 -7.23
C TRP A 297 6.69 27.43 -8.04
N ASP A 298 5.85 28.32 -8.55
CA ASP A 298 6.27 29.31 -9.55
C ASP A 298 7.00 30.53 -8.95
N VAL A 299 6.81 30.79 -7.65
CA VAL A 299 7.40 31.95 -6.95
C VAL A 299 7.71 31.54 -5.51
N GLN A 300 8.81 32.02 -4.94
CA GLN A 300 9.10 31.84 -3.52
C GLN A 300 7.91 32.38 -2.70
N PRO A 301 7.18 31.54 -1.95
CA PRO A 301 5.96 31.98 -1.29
C PRO A 301 6.26 32.98 -0.17
N GLU A 302 5.74 34.20 -0.28
CA GLU A 302 5.74 35.16 0.82
C GLU A 302 4.56 34.88 1.76
N LEU A 303 4.83 34.07 2.78
CA LEU A 303 3.87 33.78 3.84
C LEU A 303 3.77 34.97 4.81
N ASN A 304 2.72 35.78 4.67
CA ASN A 304 2.39 36.78 5.67
C ASN A 304 1.91 36.13 6.98
N ARG A 305 1.92 36.91 8.07
CA ARG A 305 1.54 36.44 9.41
C ARG A 305 0.18 35.72 9.45
N SER A 306 -0.83 36.26 8.78
CA SER A 306 -2.19 35.69 8.78
C SER A 306 -2.25 34.36 8.03
N SER A 307 -1.57 34.29 6.87
CA SER A 307 -1.45 33.05 6.10
C SER A 307 -0.71 31.96 6.87
N PHE A 308 0.32 32.32 7.64
CA PHE A 308 1.02 31.38 8.52
C PHE A 308 0.11 30.83 9.63
N TYR A 309 -0.63 31.68 10.34
CA TYR A 309 -1.54 31.17 11.38
C TYR A 309 -2.65 30.29 10.79
N ASN A 310 -3.20 30.64 9.63
CA ASN A 310 -4.21 29.81 8.96
C ASN A 310 -3.63 28.46 8.52
N SER A 311 -2.38 28.41 8.02
CA SER A 311 -1.76 27.14 7.65
C SER A 311 -1.49 26.24 8.87
N ILE A 312 -1.09 26.82 10.00
CA ILE A 312 -0.96 26.11 11.29
C ILE A 312 -2.33 25.61 11.76
N ASP A 313 -3.35 26.47 11.77
CA ASP A 313 -4.70 26.08 12.17
C ASP A 313 -5.21 24.95 11.28
N ARG A 314 -5.02 25.01 9.95
CA ARG A 314 -5.42 23.94 9.02
C ARG A 314 -4.66 22.63 9.27
N ALA A 315 -3.36 22.69 9.51
CA ALA A 315 -2.53 21.50 9.73
C ALA A 315 -2.80 20.84 11.10
N PHE A 316 -3.18 21.63 12.11
CA PHE A 316 -3.27 21.20 13.50
C PHE A 316 -4.67 21.36 14.13
N HIS A 317 -5.71 21.69 13.34
CA HIS A 317 -7.07 21.97 13.84
C HIS A 317 -7.65 20.86 14.73
N MET A 318 -7.16 19.63 14.60
CA MET A 318 -7.72 18.46 15.28
C MET A 318 -6.65 17.58 15.94
N GLN A 319 -5.64 18.18 16.57
CA GLN A 319 -4.86 17.45 17.59
C GLN A 319 -5.70 17.20 18.84
#